data_AF-A0A9X6NLL0-F1
#
_entry.id   AF-A0A9X6NLL0-F1
#
_cell.length_a   1.000
_cell.length_b   1.000
_cell.length_c   1.000
_cell.angle_alpha   90.00
_cell.angle_beta   90.00
_cell.angle_gamma   90.00
#
_symmetry.space_group_name_H-M   'P 1'
#
loop_
_entity.id
_entity.type
_entity.pdbx_description
1 polymer ?
#
loop_
_entity_poly.entity_id
_entity_poly.type
_entity_poly.pdbx_seq_one_letter_code
_entity_poly.pdbx_strand_id
1 'polypeptide(L)'
;MDVRVVYLDAASTWMGFTLELEFKENPFFSDNILKRSYRFEKLDELDYNDEMDYSFGLRPFTYGCDTAIKWKLGKETSQKTTVRNMVSSRFWRSYLR
;
A
#
# COMPACT_ATOMS: atom_id res chain seq x y z
N MET A 1 18.31 -4.79 -9.78
CA MET A 1 17.23 -4.13 -9.03
C MET A 1 17.73 -2.74 -8.79
N ASP A 2 16.91 -1.75 -9.12
CA ASP A 2 17.24 -0.34 -8.95
C ASP A 2 16.05 0.39 -8.33
N VAL A 3 16.31 1.50 -7.66
CA VAL A 3 15.29 2.33 -7.02
C VAL A 3 15.52 3.77 -7.41
N ARG A 4 14.50 4.39 -8.02
CA ARG A 4 14.56 5.80 -8.42
C ARG A 4 13.41 6.59 -7.83
N VAL A 5 13.69 7.87 -7.59
CA VAL A 5 12.73 8.85 -7.09
C VAL A 5 12.45 9.84 -8.20
N VAL A 6 11.18 10.01 -8.55
CA VAL A 6 10.71 10.98 -9.54
C VAL A 6 9.90 12.05 -8.81
N TYR A 7 10.42 13.26 -8.70
CA TYR A 7 9.70 14.38 -8.10
C TYR A 7 8.59 14.86 -9.05
N LEU A 8 7.42 15.17 -8.48
CA LEU A 8 6.34 15.81 -9.21
C LEU A 8 6.64 17.31 -9.28
N ASP A 9 6.81 17.81 -10.51
CA ASP A 9 7.32 19.17 -10.77
C ASP A 9 6.34 20.28 -10.33
N ALA A 10 6.91 21.44 -9.96
CA ALA A 10 6.30 22.61 -9.35
C ALA A 10 5.23 23.32 -10.20
N ALA A 11 5.06 22.94 -11.46
CA ALA A 11 3.95 23.38 -12.31
C ALA A 11 2.62 22.66 -11.98
N SER A 12 2.66 21.63 -11.14
CA SER A 12 1.49 20.87 -10.68
C SER A 12 0.93 21.51 -9.41
N THR A 13 -0.40 21.54 -9.26
CA THR A 13 -1.09 22.04 -8.05
C THR A 13 -0.68 21.28 -6.77
N TRP A 14 0.06 20.18 -6.85
CA TRP A 14 0.44 19.35 -5.69
C TRP A 14 1.94 19.06 -5.70
N MET A 15 2.58 19.23 -4.54
CA MET A 15 3.93 18.74 -4.30
C MET A 15 3.90 17.22 -4.09
N GLY A 16 4.95 16.51 -4.49
CA GLY A 16 5.02 15.07 -4.26
C GLY A 16 6.18 14.39 -4.96
N PHE A 17 6.27 13.08 -4.78
CA PHE A 17 7.25 12.24 -5.46
C PHE A 17 6.69 10.83 -5.71
N THR A 18 7.26 10.14 -6.68
CA THR A 18 6.98 8.74 -6.99
C THR A 18 8.23 7.92 -6.77
N LEU A 19 8.13 6.87 -5.95
CA LEU A 19 9.13 5.81 -5.87
C LEU A 19 8.86 4.83 -7.01
N GLU A 20 9.87 4.56 -7.83
CA GLU A 20 9.81 3.53 -8.85
C GLU A 20 10.88 2.46 -8.54
N LEU A 21 10.42 1.24 -8.32
CA LEU A 21 11.25 0.09 -8.03
C LEU A 21 11.36 -0.78 -9.28
N GLU A 22 12.55 -0.85 -9.85
CA GLU A 22 12.83 -1.65 -11.04
C GLU A 22 13.27 -3.06 -10.67
N PHE A 23 12.51 -4.04 -11.16
CA PHE A 23 12.76 -5.46 -11.03
C PHE A 23 13.15 -6.05 -12.37
N LYS A 24 14.10 -6.99 -12.33
CA LYS A 24 14.28 -7.92 -13.45
C LYS A 24 13.08 -8.86 -13.52
N GLU A 25 12.92 -9.53 -14.65
CA GLU A 25 11.95 -10.61 -14.78
C GLU A 25 12.10 -11.60 -13.62
N ASN A 26 10.98 -11.91 -12.97
CA ASN A 26 10.95 -12.70 -11.75
C ASN A 26 9.74 -13.66 -11.72
N PRO A 27 9.74 -14.70 -10.87
CA PRO A 27 8.68 -15.72 -10.86
C PRO A 27 7.44 -15.33 -10.05
N PHE A 28 7.39 -14.12 -9.47
CA PHE A 28 6.32 -13.72 -8.54
C PHE A 28 5.27 -12.82 -9.16
N PHE A 29 5.68 -11.84 -9.96
CA PHE A 29 4.79 -10.89 -10.62
C PHE A 29 5.32 -10.53 -12.02
N SER A 30 4.48 -9.90 -12.85
CA SER A 30 4.84 -9.56 -14.23
C SER A 30 5.32 -8.12 -14.43
N ASP A 31 5.13 -7.24 -13.45
CA ASP A 31 5.55 -5.84 -13.56
C ASP A 31 7.07 -5.72 -13.41
N ASN A 32 7.73 -5.06 -14.36
CA ASN A 32 9.15 -4.72 -14.26
C ASN A 32 9.40 -3.47 -13.42
N ILE A 33 8.37 -2.62 -13.24
CA ILE A 33 8.45 -1.41 -12.42
C ILE A 33 7.23 -1.35 -11.51
N LEU A 34 7.46 -1.37 -10.20
CA LEU A 34 6.43 -1.08 -9.20
C LEU A 34 6.53 0.39 -8.80
N LYS A 35 5.39 1.10 -8.77
CA LYS A 35 5.35 2.52 -8.45
C LYS A 35 4.57 2.80 -7.18
N ARG A 36 5.05 3.75 -6.38
CA ARG A 36 4.31 4.29 -5.24
C ARG A 36 4.43 5.81 -5.23
N SER A 37 3.30 6.48 -5.36
CA SER A 37 3.23 7.94 -5.41
C SER A 37 2.79 8.52 -4.06
N TYR A 38 3.48 9.57 -3.65
CA TYR A 38 3.21 10.37 -2.46
C TYR A 38 2.92 11.80 -2.91
N ARG A 39 1.82 12.36 -2.41
CA ARG A 39 1.47 13.76 -2.63
C ARG A 39 1.40 14.46 -1.29
N PHE A 40 1.62 15.75 -1.29
CA PHE A 40 1.50 16.59 -0.12
C PHE A 40 0.39 17.61 -0.37
N GLU A 41 -0.48 17.78 0.61
CA GLU A 41 -1.42 18.90 0.64
C GLU A 41 -0.61 20.20 0.64
N LYS A 42 -1.15 21.22 -0.04
CA LYS A 42 -0.49 22.53 -0.01
C LYS A 42 -0.68 23.16 1.36
N LEU A 43 0.32 23.92 1.78
CA LEU A 43 0.34 24.66 3.05
C LEU A 43 -0.82 25.65 3.22
N ASP A 44 -1.40 26.15 2.13
CA ASP A 44 -2.52 27.11 2.14
C ASP A 44 -3.89 26.46 2.43
N GLU A 45 -3.98 25.13 2.42
CA GLU A 45 -5.19 24.36 2.72
C GLU A 45 -5.12 23.65 4.09
N LEU A 46 -4.02 23.78 4.84
CA LEU A 46 -3.88 23.19 6.17
C LEU A 46 -4.69 23.98 7.20
N ASP A 47 -5.57 23.29 7.93
CA ASP A 47 -6.28 23.84 9.08
C ASP A 47 -5.26 24.08 10.20
N TYR A 48 -5.04 25.35 10.56
CA TYR A 48 -4.00 25.85 11.47
C TYR A 48 -4.11 25.35 12.93
N ASN A 49 -4.95 24.36 13.21
CA ASN A 49 -5.27 23.91 14.55
C ASN A 49 -4.38 22.77 15.10
N ASP A 50 -3.53 22.15 14.27
CA ASP A 50 -2.63 21.08 14.73
C ASP A 50 -1.17 21.58 14.71
N GLU A 51 -0.61 21.91 15.88
CA GLU A 51 0.79 22.35 16.06
C GLU A 51 1.81 21.36 15.49
N MET A 52 1.41 20.09 15.28
CA MET A 52 2.27 19.07 14.70
C MET A 52 2.55 19.31 13.21
N ASP A 53 1.59 19.87 12.46
CA ASP A 53 1.71 20.12 11.01
C ASP A 53 2.69 21.26 10.68
N TYR A 54 2.97 22.13 11.67
CA TYR A 54 3.89 23.26 11.55
C TYR A 54 5.37 22.85 11.40
N SER A 55 5.74 21.67 11.87
CA SER A 55 7.14 21.28 12.00
C SER A 55 7.81 20.85 10.69
N PHE A 56 7.03 20.47 9.67
CA PHE A 56 7.57 20.03 8.37
C PHE A 56 6.88 20.63 7.14
N GLY A 57 5.77 21.35 7.32
CA GLY A 57 5.08 22.09 6.25
C GLY A 57 4.55 21.24 5.09
N LEU A 58 4.50 19.91 5.25
CA LEU A 58 4.06 18.98 4.22
C LEU A 58 3.31 17.82 4.88
N ARG A 59 2.00 17.72 4.66
CA ARG A 59 1.19 16.59 5.13
C ARG A 59 1.13 15.51 4.04
N PRO A 60 1.78 14.33 4.23
CA PRO A 60 1.79 13.29 3.21
C PRO A 60 0.43 12.62 3.10
N PHE A 61 -0.15 12.67 1.90
CA PHE A 61 -1.29 11.87 1.51
C PHE A 61 -0.91 10.94 0.35
N THR A 62 -1.23 9.66 0.47
CA THR A 62 -0.99 8.70 -0.62
C THR A 62 -2.17 8.75 -1.58
N TYR A 63 -1.97 9.32 -2.77
CA TYR A 63 -2.97 9.32 -3.83
C TYR A 63 -2.63 8.27 -4.89
N GLY A 64 -3.60 7.47 -5.28
CA GLY A 64 -3.50 6.61 -6.48
C GLY A 64 -3.14 5.16 -6.18
N CYS A 65 -4.02 4.28 -6.64
CA CYS A 65 -3.98 2.83 -6.53
C CYS A 65 -3.09 2.18 -7.62
N ASP A 66 -1.93 2.76 -7.93
CA ASP A 66 -0.99 2.15 -8.91
C ASP A 66 -0.07 1.09 -8.26
N THR A 67 -0.31 0.79 -6.99
CA THR A 67 0.37 -0.29 -6.24
C THR A 67 -0.18 -1.70 -6.51
N ALA A 68 -1.09 -1.87 -7.48
CA ALA A 68 -1.64 -3.17 -7.82
C ALA A 68 -0.55 -4.05 -8.48
N ILE A 69 0.06 -4.94 -7.70
CA ILE A 69 1.05 -5.89 -8.18
C ILE A 69 0.34 -6.98 -8.98
N LYS A 70 0.77 -7.19 -10.24
CA LYS A 70 0.25 -8.29 -11.07
C LYS A 70 0.91 -9.61 -10.70
N TRP A 71 0.45 -10.20 -9.60
CA TRP A 71 0.92 -11.49 -9.13
C TRP A 71 0.68 -12.59 -10.16
N LYS A 72 1.67 -13.46 -10.32
CA LYS A 72 1.52 -14.74 -11.02
C LYS A 72 0.68 -15.68 -10.15
N LEU A 73 0.03 -16.66 -10.79
CA LEU A 73 -0.89 -17.58 -10.11
C LEU A 73 -0.22 -18.26 -8.89
N GLY A 74 -0.86 -18.15 -7.72
CA GLY A 74 -0.38 -18.75 -6.46
C GLY A 74 0.87 -18.09 -5.88
N LYS A 75 1.27 -16.91 -6.35
CA LYS A 75 2.45 -16.18 -5.88
C LYS A 75 2.12 -14.93 -5.07
N GLU A 76 0.83 -14.60 -4.91
CA GLU A 76 0.42 -13.49 -4.06
C GLU A 76 0.80 -13.76 -2.60
N THR A 77 1.70 -12.94 -2.07
CA THR A 77 2.16 -13.02 -0.68
C THR A 77 1.54 -11.97 0.23
N SER A 78 0.83 -10.98 -0.33
CA SER A 78 0.18 -9.88 0.42
C SER A 78 -1.06 -10.32 1.19
N GLN A 79 -1.67 -11.45 0.82
CA GLN A 79 -2.88 -11.97 1.45
C GLN A 79 -2.59 -13.32 2.10
N LYS A 80 -3.14 -13.52 3.30
CA LYS A 80 -3.09 -14.81 4.00
C LYS A 80 -4.51 -15.36 4.11
N THR A 81 -4.77 -16.50 3.47
CA THR A 81 -6.03 -17.22 3.63
C THR A 81 -6.10 -17.80 5.04
N THR A 82 -6.99 -17.26 5.87
CA THR A 82 -7.28 -17.83 7.19
C THR A 82 -8.30 -18.95 7.00
N VAL A 83 -7.86 -20.21 7.09
CA VAL A 83 -8.79 -21.36 7.12
C VAL A 83 -9.47 -21.37 8.47
N ARG A 84 -10.75 -21.00 8.50
CA ARG A 84 -11.58 -21.11 9.70
C ARG A 84 -12.02 -22.56 9.82
N ASN A 85 -11.29 -23.37 10.59
CA ASN A 85 -11.75 -24.71 10.96
C ASN A 85 -13.04 -24.56 11.77
N MET A 86 -14.20 -24.76 11.14
CA MET A 86 -15.44 -24.95 11.88
C MET A 86 -15.35 -26.30 12.57
N VAL A 87 -15.07 -26.28 13.88
CA VAL A 87 -15.27 -27.47 14.73
C VAL A 87 -16.77 -27.77 14.71
N SER A 88 -17.16 -28.81 13.98
CA SER A 88 -18.53 -29.33 13.98
C SER A 88 -18.87 -29.79 15.39
N SER A 89 -19.66 -29.00 16.12
CA SER A 89 -20.09 -29.26 17.50
C SER A 89 -21.14 -30.38 17.63
N ARG A 90 -21.29 -31.26 16.63
CA ARG A 90 -22.31 -32.32 16.61
C ARG A 90 -21.90 -33.65 17.26
N PHE A 91 -20.83 -33.71 18.06
CA PHE A 91 -20.32 -35.00 18.55
C PHE A 91 -20.43 -35.26 20.07
N TRP A 92 -21.09 -34.40 20.86
CA TRP A 92 -21.22 -34.61 22.31
C TRP A 92 -22.67 -34.54 22.79
N ARG A 93 -23.50 -35.53 22.45
CA ARG A 93 -24.72 -35.85 23.20
C ARG A 93 -25.10 -37.33 23.05
N SER A 94 -24.34 -38.24 23.66
CA SER A 94 -24.85 -39.60 23.95
C SER A 94 -24.02 -40.40 24.95
N TYR A 95 -23.56 -39.82 26.07
CA TYR A 95 -23.07 -40.62 27.20
C TYR A 95 -23.27 -39.87 28.52
N LEU A 96 -24.53 -39.79 28.97
CA LEU A 96 -24.85 -39.75 30.38
C LEU A 96 -25.98 -40.77 30.59
N ARG A 97 -25.58 -41.93 31.12
CA ARG A 97 -26.47 -42.92 31.75
C ARG A 97 -26.72 -42.46 33.18
#